data_AF-A0A9E7ZPM2-F1
#
_entry.id   AF-A0A9E7ZPM2-F1
#
_cell.length_a   1.000
_cell.length_b   1.000
_cell.length_c   1.000
_cell.angle_alpha   90.00
_cell.angle_beta   90.00
_cell.angle_gamma   90.00
#
_symmetry.space_group_name_H-M   'P 1'
#
loop_
_entity.id
_entity.type
_entity.pdbx_description
1 polymer ?
#
loop_
_entity_poly.entity_id
_entity_poly.type
_entity_poly.pdbx_seq_one_letter_code
_entity_poly.pdbx_strand_id
1 'polypeptide(L)' 'MPKLCKFTSPADGKPVYVNPEQVAVVYQFKGEPPDTIIAFRKDFLLGVKESVDEVVATLERASSAKAG' A
#
# COMPACT_ATOMS: atom_id res chain seq x y z
N MET A 1 -14.11 12.43 -4.44
CA MET A 1 -13.54 11.61 -3.35
C MET A 1 -12.28 10.94 -3.87
N PRO A 2 -11.15 10.95 -3.13
CA PRO A 2 -10.00 10.14 -3.51
C PRO A 2 -10.43 8.67 -3.55
N LYS A 3 -10.14 7.97 -4.65
CA LYS A 3 -10.39 6.53 -4.76
C LYS A 3 -9.38 5.83 -3.86
N LEU A 4 -9.85 5.18 -2.79
CA LEU A 4 -8.98 4.42 -1.90
C LEU A 4 -8.54 3.12 -2.59
N CYS A 5 -7.25 2.80 -2.50
CA CYS A 5 -6.70 1.51 -2.89
C CYS A 5 -7.00 0.49 -1.80
N LYS A 6 -7.49 -0.69 -2.18
CA LYS A 6 -7.77 -1.79 -1.25
C LYS A 6 -6.60 -2.78 -1.29
N PHE A 7 -6.07 -3.12 -0.13
CA PHE A 7 -5.04 -4.14 0.09
C PHE A 7 -5.48 -5.12 1.19
N THR A 8 -4.63 -6.07 1.52
CA THR A 8 -4.94 -7.14 2.46
C THR A 8 -4.00 -7.10 3.67
N SER A 9 -4.57 -7.03 4.87
CA SER A 9 -3.82 -7.10 6.14
C SER A 9 -3.11 -8.46 6.28
N PRO A 10 -1.80 -8.48 6.59
CA PRO A 10 -1.06 -9.72 6.82
C PRO A 10 -1.51 -10.43 8.10
N ALA A 11 -1.92 -9.67 9.13
CA ALA A 11 -2.26 -10.20 10.45
C ALA A 11 -3.56 -11.00 10.47
N ASP A 12 -4.59 -10.54 9.74
CA ASP A 12 -5.94 -11.12 9.83
C ASP A 12 -6.65 -11.31 8.48
N GLY A 13 -5.99 -10.97 7.36
CA GLY A 13 -6.55 -11.10 6.02
C GLY A 13 -7.67 -10.12 5.69
N LYS A 14 -7.97 -9.16 6.59
CA LYS A 14 -9.03 -8.18 6.36
C LYS A 14 -8.59 -7.11 5.36
N PRO A 15 -9.56 -6.47 4.68
CA PRO A 15 -9.25 -5.37 3.78
C PRO A 15 -8.73 -4.15 4.52
N VAL A 16 -7.65 -3.56 4.01
CA VAL A 16 -7.14 -2.25 4.43
C VAL A 16 -7.24 -1.27 3.27
N TYR A 17 -7.61 -0.03 3.56
CA TYR A 17 -7.86 0.99 2.56
C TYR A 17 -6.84 2.12 2.68
N VAL A 18 -6.17 2.40 1.58
CA VAL A 18 -5.02 3.30 1.50
C VAL A 18 -5.35 4.46 0.57
N ASN A 19 -5.13 5.69 1.03
CA ASN A 19 -5.16 6.85 0.14
C ASN A 19 -3.81 6.95 -0.59
N PRO A 20 -3.76 6.77 -1.92
CA PRO A 20 -2.49 6.80 -2.66
C PRO A 20 -1.76 8.13 -2.54
N GLU A 21 -2.47 9.25 -2.32
CA GLU A 21 -1.89 10.58 -2.19
C GLU A 21 -1.10 10.79 -0.89
N GLN A 22 -1.25 9.90 0.10
CA GLN A 22 -0.55 9.97 1.38
C GLN A 22 0.62 8.99 1.47
N VAL A 23 0.77 8.11 0.49
CA VAL A 23 1.87 7.14 0.44
C VAL A 23 3.18 7.87 0.13
N ALA A 24 4.20 7.63 0.95
CA ALA A 24 5.53 8.19 0.76
C ALA A 24 6.50 7.19 0.13
N VAL A 25 6.50 5.94 0.59
CA VAL A 25 7.36 4.87 0.04
C VAL A 25 6.72 3.51 0.25
N VAL A 26 7.01 2.57 -0.65
CA VAL A 26 6.66 1.15 -0.54
C VAL A 26 7.96 0.36 -0.56
N TYR A 27 8.14 -0.57 0.38
CA TYR A 27 9.34 -1.40 0.44
C TYR A 27 9.06 -2.78 1.03
N GLN A 28 9.93 -3.73 0.74
CA GLN A 28 9.93 -5.03 1.40
C GLN A 28 10.68 -4.93 2.72
N PHE A 29 10.02 -5.24 3.84
CA PHE A 29 10.68 -5.44 5.12
C PHE A 29 11.19 -6.88 5.21
N LYS A 30 12.47 -7.05 5.58
CA LYS A 30 13.12 -8.37 5.72
C LYS A 30 12.75 -9.04 7.06
N GLY A 31 11.47 -9.32 7.24
CA GLY A 31 10.94 -10.16 8.34
C GLY A 31 10.84 -11.63 7.94
N GLU A 32 10.43 -12.48 8.89
CA GLU A 32 10.01 -13.87 8.63
C GLU A 32 8.56 -14.05 9.10
N PRO A 33 7.56 -14.12 8.18
CA PRO A 33 7.68 -13.94 6.73
C PRO A 33 7.95 -12.47 6.32
N PRO A 34 8.49 -12.23 5.11
CA PRO A 34 8.74 -10.88 4.65
C PRO A 34 7.43 -10.14 4.35
N ASP A 35 7.25 -8.97 4.97
CA ASP A 35 6.06 -8.12 4.78
C ASP A 35 6.34 -6.97 3.82
N THR A 36 5.37 -6.67 2.94
CA THR A 36 5.41 -5.43 2.16
C THR A 36 4.89 -4.28 3.02
N ILE A 37 5.66 -3.21 3.15
CA ILE A 37 5.31 -2.05 3.97
C ILE A 37 4.98 -0.86 3.08
N ILE A 38 3.82 -0.27 3.33
CA ILE A 38 3.41 1.04 2.83
C ILE A 38 3.66 2.06 3.93
N ALA A 39 4.58 2.99 3.71
CA ALA A 39 4.88 4.06 4.65
C ALA A 39 4.18 5.36 4.27
N PHE A 40 3.65 6.05 5.28
CA PHE A 40 2.97 7.33 5.17
C PHE A 40 3.74 8.38 5.96
N ARG A 41 4.24 9.41 5.26
CA ARG A 41 5.00 10.51 5.88
C ARG A 41 6.11 9.97 6.80
N LYS A 42 6.23 10.43 8.06
CA LYS A 42 7.33 10.06 8.95
C LYS A 42 7.05 8.89 9.90
N ASP A 43 5.80 8.66 10.31
CA ASP A 43 5.54 7.87 11.53
C ASP A 43 4.55 6.71 11.36
N PHE A 44 3.95 6.54 10.17
CA PHE A 44 2.95 5.50 9.94
C PHE A 44 3.44 4.48 8.94
N LEU A 45 3.47 3.21 9.37
CA LEU A 45 3.82 2.05 8.55
C LEU A 45 2.63 1.08 8.55
N LEU A 46 2.28 0.57 7.37
CA LEU A 46 1.22 -0.40 7.18
C LEU A 46 1.77 -1.61 6.44
N GLY A 47 1.72 -2.78 7.06
CA GLY A 47 2.00 -4.05 6.40
C GLY A 47 0.83 -4.50 5.53
N VAL A 48 1.13 -5.07 4.36
CA VAL A 48 0.17 -5.66 3.43
C VAL A 48 0.70 -7.00 2.90
N LYS A 49 -0.21 -7.90 2.49
CA LYS A 49 0.15 -9.23 1.94
C LYS A 49 0.62 -9.18 0.50
N GLU A 50 0.18 -8.18 -0.24
CA GLU A 50 0.54 -7.98 -1.63
C GLU A 50 2.05 -7.75 -1.75
N SER A 51 2.63 -8.24 -2.85
CA SER A 51 4.03 -7.97 -3.17
C SER A 51 4.26 -6.48 -3.45
N VAL A 52 5.51 -6.03 -3.36
CA VAL A 52 5.89 -4.64 -3.69
C VAL A 52 5.39 -4.23 -5.07
N ASP A 53 5.54 -5.10 -6.08
CA ASP A 53 5.13 -4.82 -7.46
C ASP A 53 3.62 -4.65 -7.60
N GLU A 54 2.83 -5.51 -6.95
CA GLU A 54 1.36 -5.41 -6.95
C GLU A 54 0.87 -4.14 -6.26
N VAL A 55 1.53 -3.74 -5.17
CA VAL A 55 1.23 -2.50 -4.45
C VAL A 55 1.52 -1.29 -5.34
N VAL A 56 2.72 -1.20 -5.90
CA VAL A 56 3.13 -0.08 -6.77
C VAL A 56 2.20 0.04 -7.97
N ALA A 57 1.93 -1.06 -8.69
CA ALA A 57 1.03 -1.05 -9.85
C ALA A 57 -0.40 -0.61 -9.48
N THR A 58 -0.87 -0.92 -8.28
CA THR A 58 -2.19 -0.50 -7.81
C THR A 58 -2.23 1.00 -7.48
N LEU A 59 -1.18 1.52 -6.84
CA LEU A 59 -1.06 2.95 -6.54
C LEU A 59 -0.91 3.79 -7.82
N GLU A 60 -0.09 3.35 -8.78
CA GLU A 60 0.12 4.04 -10.06
C GLU A 60 -1.16 4.11 -10.90
N ARG A 61 -1.93 3.02 -10.96
CA ARG A 61 -3.24 3.01 -11.63
C ARG A 61 -4.22 3.99 -10.98
N ALA A 62 -4.23 4.06 -9.66
CA ALA A 62 -5.09 5.00 -8.93
C ALA A 62 -4.69 6.46 -9.17
N SER A 63 -3.39 6.74 -9.26
CA SER A 63 -2.85 8.07 -9.59
C SER A 63 -3.14 8.48 -11.04
N SER A 64 -3.01 7.55 -11.99
CA SER A 64 -3.27 7.80 -13.42
C SER A 64 -4.75 8.07 -13.71
N ALA A 65 -5.65 7.41 -12.98
CA ALA A 65 -7.09 7.63 -13.09
C ALA A 65 -7.57 9.02 -12.62
N LYS A 66 -6.68 9.85 -12.04
CA LYS A 66 -6.96 11.24 -11.64
C LYS A 66 -6.57 12.27 -12.71
N ALA A 67 -5.75 11.88 -13.70
CA ALA A 67 -5.23 12.77 -14.73
C ALA A 67 -6.09 12.82 -16.02
N GLY A 68 -7.26 12.18 -16.01
CA GLY A 68 -8.21 12.13 -17.13
C GLY A 68 -9.56 12.73 -16.81
#